data_AF-A0A746DH13-F1
#
_entry.id   AF-A0A746DH13-F1
#
_cell.length_a   1.000
_cell.length_b   1.000
_cell.length_c   1.000
_cell.angle_alpha   90.00
_cell.angle_beta   90.00
_cell.angle_gamma   90.00
#
_symmetry.space_group_name_H-M   'P 1'
#
loop_
_entity.id
_entity.type
_entity.pdbx_description
1 polymer ?
#
loop_
_entity_poly.entity_id
_entity_poly.type
_entity_poly.pdbx_seq_one_letter_code
_entity_poly.pdbx_strand_id
1 'polypeptide(L)'
;TPVGSLLVGNRDYIKRATRWRKMVGGGMRQAGILAAAGLYALKHNVARLQEDHDNAAWLAQQLREAGAEVMRHETNMLFVRVGEAQAAALGDYLRERNILINAAPIVRLVTHLDVSREQLADVVAHWRAFLAR
;
A
#
# COMPACT_ATOMS: atom_id res chain seq x y z
N THR A 1 -2.57 -5.72 -9.97
CA THR A 1 -2.53 -6.95 -10.80
C THR A 1 -1.71 -7.99 -10.06
N PRO A 2 -1.84 -9.29 -10.39
CA PRO A 2 -1.05 -10.33 -9.72
C PRO A 2 0.46 -10.22 -10.00
N VAL A 3 0.85 -9.86 -11.22
CA VAL A 3 2.26 -9.68 -11.62
C VAL A 3 2.36 -8.58 -12.68
N GLY A 4 3.47 -7.85 -12.71
CA GLY A 4 3.89 -7.07 -13.88
C GLY A 4 4.30 -5.62 -13.59
N SER A 5 5.14 -5.08 -14.47
CA SER A 5 5.51 -3.66 -14.55
C SER A 5 5.85 -3.34 -16.01
N LEU A 6 5.76 -2.08 -16.40
CA LEU A 6 6.08 -1.63 -17.76
C LEU A 6 7.23 -0.63 -17.73
N LEU A 7 8.23 -0.85 -18.60
CA LEU A 7 9.25 0.13 -18.92
C LEU A 7 8.89 0.78 -20.26
N VAL A 8 8.74 2.11 -20.27
CA VAL A 8 8.30 2.88 -21.43
C VAL A 8 9.34 3.96 -21.75
N GLY A 9 9.64 4.17 -23.02
CA GLY A 9 10.63 5.13 -23.49
C GLY A 9 10.77 5.09 -25.01
N ASN A 10 11.80 5.75 -25.55
CA ASN A 10 12.03 5.77 -26.99
C ASN A 10 12.45 4.39 -27.55
N ARG A 11 12.36 4.23 -28.87
CA ARG A 11 12.60 2.95 -29.56
C ARG A 11 13.98 2.37 -29.29
N ASP A 12 15.03 3.18 -29.36
CA ASP A 12 16.41 2.72 -29.18
C ASP A 12 16.67 2.30 -27.73
N TYR A 13 16.11 3.03 -26.78
CA TYR A 13 16.15 2.69 -25.36
C TYR A 13 15.46 1.35 -25.07
N ILE A 14 14.23 1.15 -25.57
CA ILE A 14 13.49 -0.10 -25.37
C ILE A 14 14.13 -1.29 -26.09
N LYS A 15 14.79 -1.07 -27.24
CA LYS A 15 15.59 -2.10 -27.91
C LYS A 15 16.72 -2.60 -27.03
N ARG A 16 17.46 -1.69 -26.37
CA ARG A 16 18.51 -2.07 -25.40
C ARG A 16 17.91 -2.76 -24.18
N ALA A 17 16.83 -2.23 -23.62
CA ALA A 17 16.17 -2.81 -22.45
C ALA A 17 15.63 -4.22 -22.72
N THR A 18 15.16 -4.52 -23.93
CA THR A 18 14.69 -5.86 -24.30
C THR A 18 15.82 -6.90 -24.27
N ARG A 19 17.03 -6.51 -24.70
CA ARG A 19 18.22 -7.36 -24.60
C ARG A 19 18.59 -7.63 -23.13
N TRP A 20 18.59 -6.58 -22.31
CA TRP A 20 18.83 -6.72 -20.86
C TRP A 20 17.78 -7.59 -20.18
N ARG A 21 16.48 -7.38 -20.48
CA ARG A 21 15.38 -8.21 -19.99
C ARG A 21 15.62 -9.68 -20.29
N LYS A 22 16.15 -10.02 -21.48
CA LYS A 22 16.47 -11.41 -21.82
C LYS A 22 17.65 -11.95 -21.01
N MET A 23 18.69 -11.13 -20.82
CA MET A 23 19.89 -11.50 -20.05
C MET A 23 19.57 -11.78 -18.57
N VAL A 24 18.75 -10.93 -17.96
CA VAL A 24 18.34 -11.09 -16.55
C VAL A 24 17.18 -12.08 -16.35
N GLY A 25 16.80 -12.83 -17.39
CA GLY A 25 15.77 -13.89 -17.30
C GLY A 25 14.31 -13.44 -17.40
N GLY A 26 14.02 -12.15 -17.60
CA GLY A 26 12.64 -11.62 -17.74
C GLY A 26 11.95 -11.91 -19.09
N GLY A 27 12.58 -12.71 -19.96
CA GLY A 27 12.04 -13.09 -21.28
C GLY A 27 11.01 -14.20 -21.20
N MET A 28 9.84 -13.92 -20.61
CA MET A 28 8.73 -14.85 -20.47
C MET A 28 8.09 -15.24 -21.82
N ARG A 29 7.44 -16.41 -21.87
CA ARG A 29 6.73 -16.93 -23.06
C ARG A 29 5.27 -16.48 -23.08
N GLN A 30 4.34 -17.28 -22.56
CA GLN A 30 2.90 -17.01 -22.56
C GLN A 30 2.48 -15.93 -21.54
N ALA A 31 3.19 -14.80 -21.52
CA ALA A 31 2.96 -13.66 -20.63
C ALA A 31 1.65 -12.89 -20.95
N GLY A 32 0.94 -13.25 -22.02
CA GLY A 32 -0.33 -12.64 -22.41
C GLY A 32 -1.40 -12.72 -21.32
N ILE A 33 -1.40 -13.78 -20.50
CA ILE A 33 -2.31 -13.92 -19.36
C ILE A 33 -2.08 -12.79 -18.33
N LEU A 34 -0.81 -12.51 -18.00
CA LEU A 34 -0.46 -11.43 -17.07
C LEU A 34 -0.70 -10.04 -17.70
N ALA A 35 -0.41 -9.91 -19.00
CA ALA A 35 -0.63 -8.66 -19.73
C ALA A 35 -2.12 -8.28 -19.83
N ALA A 36 -3.02 -9.27 -19.94
CA ALA A 36 -4.46 -9.05 -19.92
C ALA A 36 -4.92 -8.41 -18.60
N ALA A 37 -4.42 -8.88 -17.46
CA ALA A 37 -4.69 -8.25 -16.16
C ALA A 37 -4.16 -6.81 -16.09
N GLY A 38 -2.98 -6.55 -16.68
CA GLY A 38 -2.42 -5.19 -16.81
C GLY A 38 -3.31 -4.26 -17.64
N LEU A 39 -3.80 -4.74 -18.78
CA LEU A 39 -4.68 -3.96 -19.65
C LEU A 39 -6.02 -3.65 -18.96
N TYR A 40 -6.59 -4.63 -18.24
CA TYR A 40 -7.79 -4.42 -17.44
C TYR A 40 -7.56 -3.33 -16.36
N ALA A 41 -6.47 -3.45 -15.60
CA ALA A 41 -6.15 -2.49 -14.55
C ALA A 41 -5.98 -1.06 -15.09
N LEU A 42 -5.32 -0.88 -16.24
CA LEU A 42 -5.16 0.44 -16.86
C LEU A 42 -6.50 1.06 -17.32
N LYS A 43 -7.47 0.24 -17.73
CA LYS A 43 -8.77 0.71 -18.21
C LYS A 43 -9.77 0.98 -17.08
N HIS A 44 -9.71 0.21 -16.00
CA HIS A 44 -10.78 0.19 -14.98
C HIS A 44 -10.32 0.66 -13.61
N ASN A 45 -9.04 0.56 -13.26
CA ASN A 45 -8.58 0.75 -11.88
C ASN A 45 -7.88 2.09 -11.62
N VAL A 46 -7.67 2.94 -12.63
CA VAL A 46 -6.95 4.22 -12.47
C VAL A 46 -7.80 5.25 -11.72
N ALA A 47 -9.04 5.47 -12.14
CA ALA A 47 -9.89 6.50 -11.54
C ALA A 47 -10.18 6.24 -10.05
N ARG A 48 -10.37 4.97 -9.67
CA ARG A 48 -10.64 4.56 -8.29
C ARG A 48 -9.46 4.75 -7.32
N LEU A 49 -8.25 5.07 -7.80
CA LEU A 49 -7.14 5.43 -6.91
C LEU A 49 -7.50 6.61 -6.00
N GLN A 50 -8.44 7.46 -6.43
CA GLN A 50 -8.98 8.53 -5.61
C GLN A 50 -9.65 8.00 -4.33
N GLU A 51 -10.35 6.86 -4.37
CA GLU A 51 -10.96 6.24 -3.19
C GLU A 51 -9.88 5.86 -2.17
N ASP A 52 -8.77 5.30 -2.64
CA ASP A 52 -7.65 4.91 -1.79
C ASP A 52 -7.01 6.16 -1.16
N HIS A 53 -6.93 7.27 -1.91
CA HIS A 53 -6.46 8.56 -1.39
C HIS A 53 -7.40 9.14 -0.31
N ASP A 54 -8.70 9.15 -0.57
CA ASP A 54 -9.71 9.65 0.36
C ASP A 54 -9.76 8.80 1.64
N ASN A 55 -9.53 7.49 1.52
CA ASN A 55 -9.37 6.56 2.63
C ASN A 55 -8.13 6.84 3.47
N ALA A 56 -6.97 7.10 2.84
CA ALA A 56 -5.76 7.46 3.57
C ALA A 56 -5.90 8.81 4.28
N ALA A 57 -6.53 9.80 3.64
CA ALA A 57 -6.81 11.11 4.23
C ALA A 57 -7.73 11.00 5.46
N TRP A 58 -8.81 10.23 5.33
CA TRP A 58 -9.71 9.97 6.44
C TRP A 58 -9.03 9.21 7.58
N LEU A 59 -8.28 8.15 7.27
CA LEU A 59 -7.57 7.38 8.28
C LEU A 59 -6.56 8.26 9.03
N ALA A 60 -5.85 9.13 8.33
CA ALA A 60 -4.93 10.09 8.92
C ALA A 60 -5.65 11.05 9.88
N GLN A 61 -6.84 11.55 9.52
CA GLN A 61 -7.65 12.37 10.42
C GLN A 61 -8.08 11.58 11.66
N GLN A 62 -8.66 10.39 11.48
CA GLN A 62 -9.17 9.60 12.59
C GLN A 62 -8.07 9.15 13.56
N LEU A 63 -6.88 8.81 13.06
CA LEU A 63 -5.75 8.45 13.91
C LEU A 63 -5.23 9.64 14.71
N ARG A 64 -5.22 10.86 14.14
CA ARG A 64 -4.90 12.08 14.90
C ARG A 64 -5.91 12.31 16.02
N GLU A 65 -7.21 12.18 15.72
CA GLU A 65 -8.28 12.29 16.73
C GLU A 65 -8.20 11.19 17.79
N ALA A 66 -7.62 10.03 17.47
CA ALA A 66 -7.36 8.96 18.43
C ALA A 66 -6.08 9.17 19.27
N GLY A 67 -5.32 10.26 19.03
CA GLY A 67 -4.11 10.59 19.77
C GLY A 67 -2.81 10.06 19.15
N ALA A 68 -2.84 9.49 17.94
CA ALA A 68 -1.64 9.04 17.26
C ALA A 68 -0.88 10.20 16.58
N GLU A 69 0.46 10.14 16.59
CA GLU A 69 1.30 11.12 15.91
C GLU A 69 1.40 10.82 14.41
N VAL A 70 0.44 11.28 13.62
CA VAL A 70 0.47 11.16 12.15
C VAL A 70 1.42 12.20 11.56
N MET A 71 2.59 11.76 11.10
CA MET A 71 3.66 12.61 10.60
C MET A 71 3.35 13.24 9.25
N ARG A 72 2.83 12.46 8.30
CA ARG A 72 2.45 12.92 6.95
C ARG A 72 1.45 11.97 6.30
N HIS A 73 0.69 12.47 5.35
CA HIS A 73 -0.15 11.68 4.47
C HIS A 73 -0.10 12.27 3.06
N GLU A 74 0.09 11.42 2.05
CA GLU A 74 0.13 11.80 0.64
C GLU A 74 -0.41 10.62 -0.17
N THR A 75 -1.34 10.88 -1.09
CA THR A 75 -2.00 9.84 -1.91
C THR A 75 -2.58 8.72 -1.04
N ASN A 76 -2.23 7.45 -1.26
CA ASN A 76 -2.72 6.30 -0.52
C ASN A 76 -1.85 5.91 0.68
N MET A 77 -0.90 6.75 1.10
CA MET A 77 0.04 6.44 2.16
C MET A 77 -0.01 7.45 3.30
N LEU A 78 0.16 6.94 4.52
CA LEU A 78 0.37 7.76 5.71
C LEU A 78 1.42 7.13 6.62
N PHE A 79 2.09 7.98 7.38
CA PHE A 79 3.17 7.61 8.28
C PHE A 79 2.81 8.03 9.70
N VAL A 80 2.89 7.10 10.63
CA VAL A 80 2.55 7.33 12.05
C VAL A 80 3.79 7.04 12.89
N ARG A 81 4.18 7.99 13.74
CA ARG A 81 5.23 7.74 14.72
C ARG A 81 4.63 6.97 15.90
N VAL A 82 5.25 5.82 16.18
CA VAL A 82 4.87 4.93 17.28
C VAL A 82 6.01 4.83 18.30
N GLY A 83 7.26 4.96 17.84
CA GLY A 83 8.45 4.85 18.69
C GLY A 83 8.92 3.41 18.88
N GLU A 84 10.19 3.24 19.24
CA GLU A 84 10.84 1.92 19.33
C GLU A 84 10.19 1.01 20.38
N ALA A 85 9.81 1.58 21.53
CA ALA A 85 9.25 0.81 22.64
C ALA A 85 7.89 0.18 22.32
N GLN A 86 7.07 0.85 21.49
CA GLN A 86 5.70 0.42 21.20
C GLN A 86 5.55 -0.28 19.85
N ALA A 87 6.52 -0.16 18.94
CA ALA A 87 6.40 -0.66 17.56
C ALA A 87 6.06 -2.16 17.49
N ALA A 88 6.82 -3.00 18.21
CA ALA A 88 6.59 -4.45 18.24
C ALA A 88 5.24 -4.79 18.89
N ALA A 89 4.94 -4.18 20.04
CA ALA A 89 3.71 -4.40 20.79
C ALA A 89 2.45 -4.03 19.97
N LEU A 90 2.49 -2.92 19.23
CA LEU A 90 1.40 -2.51 18.33
C LEU A 90 1.23 -3.52 17.20
N GLY A 91 2.33 -3.95 16.59
CA GLY A 91 2.32 -4.95 15.53
C GLY A 91 1.68 -6.27 15.96
N ASP A 92 2.06 -6.77 17.14
CA ASP A 92 1.52 -8.01 17.70
C ASP A 92 0.04 -7.85 18.08
N TYR A 93 -0.32 -6.74 18.75
CA TYR A 93 -1.70 -6.43 19.13
C TYR A 93 -2.65 -6.39 17.93
N LEU A 94 -2.24 -5.77 16.83
CA LEU A 94 -3.03 -5.69 15.61
C LEU A 94 -3.06 -7.05 14.88
N ARG A 95 -1.96 -7.80 14.89
CA ARG A 95 -1.90 -9.13 14.27
C ARG A 95 -2.87 -10.11 14.91
N GLU A 96 -3.01 -10.10 16.23
CA GLU A 96 -4.00 -10.91 16.96
C GLU A 96 -5.45 -10.62 16.53
N ARG A 97 -5.70 -9.45 15.94
CA ARG A 97 -7.00 -9.00 15.43
C ARG A 97 -7.11 -9.13 13.91
N ASN A 98 -6.19 -9.85 13.28
CA ASN A 98 -6.10 -10.03 11.83
C ASN A 98 -5.85 -8.71 11.05
N ILE A 99 -5.25 -7.71 11.70
CA ILE A 99 -4.84 -6.45 11.07
C ILE A 99 -3.34 -6.50 10.82
N LEU A 100 -2.94 -6.52 9.55
CA LEU A 100 -1.53 -6.64 9.17
C LEU A 100 -0.92 -5.26 8.96
N ILE A 101 0.13 -4.96 9.72
CA ILE A 101 0.97 -3.78 9.53
C ILE A 101 2.45 -4.18 9.50
N ASN A 102 3.26 -3.38 8.81
CA ASN A 102 4.71 -3.46 8.94
C ASN A 102 5.13 -2.65 10.17
N ALA A 103 5.27 -3.33 11.31
CA ALA A 103 5.67 -2.72 12.57
C ALA A 103 7.08 -2.11 12.48
N ALA A 104 7.18 -0.84 12.84
CA ALA A 104 8.42 -0.08 12.86
C ALA A 104 8.22 1.17 13.75
N PRO A 105 9.29 1.84 14.22
CA PRO A 105 9.16 3.09 14.98
C PRO A 105 8.37 4.18 14.25
N ILE A 106 8.43 4.15 12.91
CA ILE A 106 7.56 4.92 12.02
C ILE A 106 6.81 3.90 11.16
N VAL A 107 5.52 3.70 11.44
CA VAL A 107 4.67 2.77 10.71
C VAL A 107 4.16 3.44 9.45
N ARG A 108 4.35 2.77 8.30
CA ARG A 108 3.74 3.17 7.02
C ARG A 108 2.48 2.35 6.78
N LEU A 109 1.34 3.01 6.74
CA LEU A 109 0.05 2.43 6.32
C LEU A 109 -0.21 2.78 4.86
N VAL A 110 -0.75 1.82 4.11
CA VAL A 110 -1.02 1.95 2.68
C VAL A 110 -2.43 1.44 2.42
N THR A 111 -3.30 2.28 1.86
CA THR A 111 -4.64 1.89 1.42
C THR A 111 -4.60 1.36 -0.01
N HIS A 112 -5.50 0.43 -0.32
CA HIS A 112 -5.64 -0.16 -1.66
C HIS A 112 -7.03 -0.74 -1.83
N LEU A 113 -7.31 -1.22 -3.05
CA LEU A 113 -8.62 -1.75 -3.47
C LEU A 113 -9.22 -2.86 -2.60
N ASP A 114 -8.41 -3.56 -1.81
CA ASP A 114 -8.86 -4.66 -0.95
C ASP A 114 -9.04 -4.23 0.52
N VAL A 115 -8.98 -2.92 0.80
CA VAL A 115 -9.18 -2.36 2.15
C VAL A 115 -10.31 -1.33 2.12
N SER A 116 -11.45 -1.69 2.70
CA SER A 116 -12.64 -0.84 2.75
C SER A 116 -12.59 0.19 3.89
N ARG A 117 -13.46 1.19 3.81
CA ARG A 117 -13.60 2.21 4.86
C ARG A 117 -14.08 1.62 6.19
N GLU A 118 -14.95 0.61 6.16
CA GLU A 118 -15.39 -0.07 7.37
C GLU A 118 -14.21 -0.75 8.08
N GLN A 119 -13.36 -1.46 7.34
CA GLN A 119 -12.17 -2.10 7.90
C GLN A 119 -11.19 -1.06 8.48
N LEU A 120 -11.06 0.10 7.85
CA LEU A 120 -10.25 1.19 8.41
C LEU A 120 -10.83 1.75 9.71
N ALA A 121 -12.16 1.75 9.88
CA ALA A 121 -12.77 2.14 11.15
C ALA A 121 -12.41 1.17 12.29
N ASP A 122 -12.34 -0.13 12.00
CA ASP A 122 -11.87 -1.14 12.96
C ASP A 122 -10.41 -0.89 13.36
N VAL A 123 -9.55 -0.55 12.39
CA VAL A 123 -8.15 -0.17 12.65
C VAL A 123 -8.07 1.02 13.60
N VAL A 124 -8.87 2.07 13.37
CA VAL A 124 -8.92 3.26 14.25
C VAL A 124 -9.34 2.89 15.67
N ALA A 125 -10.39 2.08 15.80
CA ALA A 125 -10.89 1.64 17.11
C ALA A 125 -9.82 0.87 17.90
N HIS A 126 -9.12 -0.06 17.23
CA HIS A 126 -8.05 -0.82 17.83
C HIS A 126 -6.81 0.02 18.15
N TRP A 127 -6.46 0.97 17.29
CA TRP A 127 -5.36 1.89 17.55
C TRP A 127 -5.64 2.77 18.77
N ARG A 128 -6.87 3.31 18.88
CA ARG A 128 -7.31 4.07 20.05
C ARG A 128 -7.26 3.22 21.33
N ALA A 129 -7.73 1.99 21.27
CA ALA A 129 -7.69 1.07 22.41
C ALA A 129 -6.25 0.70 22.82
N PHE A 130 -5.33 0.62 21.87
CA PHE A 130 -3.92 0.38 22.15
C PHE A 130 -3.27 1.57 22.87
N LEU A 131 -3.54 2.80 22.44
CA LEU A 131 -2.98 4.01 23.06
C LEU A 131 -3.54 4.29 24.46
N ALA A 132 -4.70 3.73 24.79
CA ALA A 132 -5.34 3.89 26.11
C ALA A 132 -4.89 2.85 27.15
N ARG A 133 -4.02 1.90 26.78
CA ARG A 133 -3.41 0.93 27.70
C ARG A 133 -2.19 1.53 28.40
#